data_AF-A0A1D5P421-F1
#
_entry.id   AF-A0A1D5P421-F1
#
_cell.length_a   1.000
_cell.length_b   1.000
_cell.length_c   1.000
_cell.angle_alpha   90.00
_cell.angle_beta   90.00
_cell.angle_gamma   90.00
#
_symmetry.space_group_name_H-M   'P 1'
#
loop_
_entity.id
_entity.type
_entity.pdbx_description
1 polymer ?
#
loop_
_entity_poly.entity_id
_entity_poly.type
_entity_poly.pdbx_seq_one_letter_code
_entity_poly.pdbx_strand_id
1 'polypeptide(L)'
;MTQRREPSAHLDEELRALGWYHYNLTRHAAEALLLSNGKDGSYLLRKSNEREDLYSLSVRGKDSVKHFHVEYTGTSLKFGFNEFSSLKELVMHFANQPLIGSETGTLIVLKHPYPHKVEEPSIYESVRVHTAMQTGRTENDLVPNAPSLGTKEGYLIKQGKIVKNWKTRWFTLHRNELKYFKDQTATEPIRALDLTECSAVQFDYSQERVNCFCLVFPLRTYYLCAKTGIEADEWIKILRWKLSQIRKQVEQRSGPTSQLHP
;
A
#
# COMPACT_ATOMS: atom_id res chain seq x y z
N MET A 1 -18.59 -42.19 21.20
CA MET A 1 -17.35 -41.76 20.52
C MET A 1 -17.25 -40.26 20.65
N THR A 2 -16.52 -39.79 21.66
CA THR A 2 -16.23 -38.38 21.90
C THR A 2 -15.17 -37.96 20.89
N GLN A 3 -15.51 -37.12 19.91
CA GLN A 3 -14.50 -36.51 19.04
C GLN A 3 -13.54 -35.72 19.93
N ARG A 4 -12.28 -36.17 20.03
CA ARG A 4 -11.19 -35.37 20.57
C ARG A 4 -11.04 -34.18 19.62
N ARG A 5 -11.51 -33.00 20.05
CA ARG A 5 -11.19 -31.74 19.36
C ARG A 5 -9.68 -31.53 19.42
N GLU A 6 -9.07 -31.12 18.31
CA GLU A 6 -7.66 -30.81 18.28
C GLU A 6 -7.33 -29.61 19.19
N PRO A 7 -6.22 -29.62 19.94
CA PRO A 7 -5.88 -28.57 20.90
C PRO A 7 -5.83 -27.16 20.29
N SER A 8 -5.39 -27.04 19.03
CA SER A 8 -5.31 -25.78 18.28
C SER A 8 -6.69 -25.14 18.02
N ALA A 9 -7.72 -25.95 17.81
CA ALA A 9 -9.07 -25.48 17.52
C ALA A 9 -9.73 -24.81 18.75
N HIS A 10 -9.40 -25.27 19.96
CA HIS A 10 -9.90 -24.67 21.19
C HIS A 10 -9.31 -23.26 21.39
N LEU A 11 -8.01 -23.10 21.17
CA LEU A 11 -7.37 -21.79 21.23
C LEU A 11 -7.95 -20.83 20.19
N ASP A 12 -8.19 -21.28 18.96
CA ASP A 12 -8.82 -20.45 17.93
C ASP A 12 -10.17 -19.88 18.39
N GLU A 13 -11.00 -20.71 19.05
CA GLU A 13 -12.29 -20.30 19.59
C GLU A 13 -12.15 -19.23 20.69
N GLU A 14 -11.18 -19.38 21.60
CA GLU A 14 -10.87 -18.37 22.61
C GLU A 14 -10.37 -17.05 21.99
N LEU A 15 -9.52 -17.14 20.96
CA LEU A 15 -8.98 -15.97 20.27
C LEU A 15 -10.06 -15.13 19.59
N ARG A 16 -11.17 -15.73 19.16
CA ARG A 16 -12.32 -14.99 18.56
C ARG A 16 -12.99 -14.02 19.53
N ALA A 17 -12.87 -14.27 20.83
CA ALA A 17 -13.36 -13.34 21.84
C ALA A 17 -12.49 -12.07 21.92
N LEU A 18 -11.27 -12.10 21.38
CA LEU A 18 -10.41 -10.93 21.33
C LEU A 18 -10.84 -9.98 20.22
N GLY A 19 -11.23 -8.77 20.62
CA GLY A 19 -11.60 -7.69 19.71
C GLY A 19 -10.52 -7.31 18.69
N TRP A 20 -9.28 -7.79 18.84
CA TRP A 20 -8.11 -7.48 18.01
C TRP A 20 -7.48 -8.72 17.34
N TYR A 21 -8.22 -9.84 17.29
CA TYR A 21 -7.87 -11.00 16.49
C TYR A 21 -8.52 -10.92 15.09
N HIS A 22 -7.71 -11.01 14.05
CA HIS A 22 -8.09 -10.79 12.64
C HIS A 22 -8.07 -12.07 11.79
N TYR A 23 -8.19 -13.25 12.41
CA TYR A 23 -8.33 -14.51 11.69
C TYR A 23 -7.21 -14.75 10.66
N ASN A 24 -7.56 -15.00 9.39
CA ASN A 24 -6.65 -15.26 8.27
C ASN A 24 -6.19 -13.98 7.54
N LEU A 25 -6.29 -12.80 8.18
CA LEU A 25 -5.78 -11.55 7.61
C LEU A 25 -4.33 -11.73 7.17
N THR A 26 -4.05 -11.38 5.92
CA THR A 26 -2.70 -11.57 5.37
C THR A 26 -1.71 -10.59 5.98
N ARG A 27 -0.42 -10.94 5.94
CA ARG A 27 0.67 -10.05 6.35
C ARG A 27 0.58 -8.67 5.70
N HIS A 28 0.39 -8.63 4.37
CA HIS A 28 0.30 -7.39 3.61
C HIS A 28 -0.93 -6.55 3.99
N ALA A 29 -2.10 -7.20 4.19
CA ALA A 29 -3.30 -6.49 4.60
C ALA A 29 -3.16 -5.91 6.03
N ALA A 30 -2.53 -6.65 6.94
CA ALA A 30 -2.19 -6.15 8.28
C ALA A 30 -1.26 -4.94 8.23
N GLU A 31 -0.22 -4.98 7.38
CA GLU A 31 0.67 -3.84 7.16
C GLU A 31 -0.10 -2.63 6.66
N ALA A 32 -0.93 -2.79 5.62
CA ALA A 32 -1.73 -1.71 5.06
C ALA A 32 -2.68 -1.09 6.10
N LEU A 33 -3.43 -1.91 6.85
CA LEU A 33 -4.36 -1.45 7.89
C LEU A 33 -3.64 -0.65 8.97
N LEU A 34 -2.55 -1.19 9.51
CA LEU A 34 -1.81 -0.55 10.60
C LEU A 34 -1.04 0.70 10.15
N LEU A 35 -0.53 0.72 8.92
CA LEU A 35 0.15 1.89 8.35
C LEU A 35 -0.83 3.03 8.06
N SER A 36 -2.01 2.70 7.52
CA SER A 36 -3.01 3.70 7.11
C SER A 36 -3.85 4.22 8.28
N ASN A 37 -4.27 3.34 9.19
CA ASN A 37 -5.27 3.65 10.20
C ASN A 37 -4.76 3.48 11.64
N GLY A 38 -3.65 2.78 11.82
CA GLY A 38 -3.02 2.58 13.13
C GLY A 38 -2.17 3.78 13.56
N LYS A 39 -1.92 3.85 14.87
CA LYS A 39 -0.95 4.77 15.50
C LYS A 39 0.24 4.01 16.06
N ASP A 40 1.33 4.70 16.40
CA ASP A 40 2.50 4.08 17.05
C ASP A 40 2.09 3.22 18.27
N GLY A 41 2.59 1.99 18.32
CA GLY A 41 2.23 0.97 19.32
C GLY A 41 0.89 0.27 19.07
N SER A 42 0.21 0.51 17.94
CA SER A 42 -0.99 -0.25 17.57
C SER A 42 -0.62 -1.67 17.17
N TYR A 43 -1.42 -2.65 17.54
CA TYR A 43 -1.14 -4.05 17.23
C TYR A 43 -2.40 -4.84 16.90
N LEU A 44 -2.27 -5.89 16.09
CA LEU A 44 -3.30 -6.88 15.86
C LEU A 44 -2.70 -8.29 15.84
N LEU A 45 -3.52 -9.28 16.13
CA LEU A 45 -3.14 -10.69 16.05
C LEU A 45 -3.82 -11.34 14.84
N ARG A 46 -3.09 -12.17 14.12
CA ARG A 46 -3.58 -12.92 12.95
C ARG A 46 -2.97 -14.32 12.94
N LYS A 47 -3.59 -15.25 12.22
CA LYS A 47 -2.96 -16.54 11.91
C LYS A 47 -1.69 -16.31 11.08
N SER A 48 -0.68 -17.15 11.33
CA SER A 48 0.41 -17.31 10.40
C SER A 48 -0.03 -18.23 9.26
N ASN A 49 0.52 -18.01 8.07
CA ASN A 49 0.34 -18.93 6.94
C ASN A 49 1.41 -20.04 6.95
N GLU A 50 2.33 -20.03 7.90
CA GLU A 50 3.44 -20.99 7.98
C GLU A 50 3.02 -22.31 8.64
N ARG A 51 2.37 -22.25 9.81
CA ARG A 51 1.93 -23.41 10.59
C ARG A 51 0.63 -23.09 11.35
N GLU A 52 -0.18 -24.11 11.64
CA GLU A 52 -1.49 -23.95 12.29
C GLU A 52 -1.41 -23.52 13.77
N ASP A 53 -0.31 -23.87 14.43
CA ASP A 53 0.02 -23.54 15.82
C ASP A 53 0.71 -22.17 15.94
N LEU A 54 0.91 -21.48 14.82
CA LEU A 54 1.67 -20.23 14.77
C LEU A 54 0.77 -19.05 14.42
N TYR A 55 0.90 -18.00 15.21
CA TYR A 55 0.23 -16.73 15.03
C TYR A 55 1.26 -15.63 14.83
N SER A 56 0.83 -14.54 14.20
CA SER A 56 1.63 -13.34 14.07
C SER A 56 0.94 -12.17 14.77
N LEU A 57 1.65 -11.57 15.71
CA LEU A 57 1.34 -10.26 16.27
C LEU A 57 1.98 -9.19 15.37
N SER A 58 1.16 -8.50 14.58
CA SER A 58 1.59 -7.38 13.73
C SER A 58 1.51 -6.09 14.54
N VAL A 59 2.63 -5.35 14.63
CA VAL A 59 2.78 -4.16 15.50
C VAL A 59 3.27 -2.97 14.69
N ARG A 60 2.53 -1.86 14.77
CA ARG A 60 2.86 -0.57 14.19
C ARG A 60 3.93 0.14 15.02
N GLY A 61 5.11 0.32 14.46
CA GLY A 61 6.06 1.33 14.93
C GLY A 61 5.84 2.66 14.19
N LYS A 62 6.77 3.62 14.37
CA LYS A 62 6.68 4.95 13.75
C LYS A 62 6.49 4.95 12.23
N ASP A 63 7.36 4.24 11.51
CA ASP A 63 7.41 4.27 10.03
C ASP A 63 7.36 2.88 9.39
N SER A 64 7.19 1.83 10.20
CA SER A 64 7.07 0.46 9.72
C SER A 64 6.08 -0.36 10.57
N VAL A 65 5.78 -1.56 10.09
CA VAL A 65 5.08 -2.60 10.84
C VAL A 65 6.04 -3.78 11.02
N LYS A 66 6.12 -4.32 12.23
CA LYS A 66 6.92 -5.48 12.57
C LYS A 66 5.99 -6.65 12.91
N HIS A 67 6.42 -7.88 12.66
CA HIS A 67 5.63 -9.09 12.90
C HIS A 67 6.38 -9.97 13.88
N PHE A 68 5.72 -10.35 14.98
CA PHE A 68 6.28 -11.17 16.03
C PHE A 68 5.49 -12.47 16.12
N HIS A 69 6.19 -13.58 16.35
CA HIS A 69 5.55 -14.88 16.47
C HIS A 69 4.94 -15.06 17.85
N VAL A 70 3.70 -15.58 17.86
CA VAL A 70 3.05 -16.16 19.03
C VAL A 70 2.81 -17.62 18.69
N GLU A 71 3.47 -18.53 19.40
CA GLU A 71 3.41 -19.97 19.13
C GLU A 71 2.58 -20.66 20.21
N TYR A 72 1.68 -21.56 19.80
CA TYR A 72 0.94 -22.41 20.72
C TYR A 72 1.56 -23.80 20.76
N THR A 73 1.99 -24.23 21.94
CA THR A 73 2.67 -25.53 22.11
C THR A 73 1.71 -26.71 22.28
N GLY A 74 0.41 -26.46 22.30
CA GLY A 74 -0.61 -27.43 22.71
C GLY A 74 -1.02 -27.32 24.19
N THR A 75 -0.18 -26.69 25.02
CA THR A 75 -0.49 -26.45 26.45
C THR A 75 -0.26 -25.02 26.89
N SER A 76 0.62 -24.27 26.21
CA SER A 76 1.01 -22.92 26.56
C SER A 76 1.15 -22.04 25.31
N LEU A 77 1.14 -20.72 25.53
CA LEU A 77 1.42 -19.71 24.51
C LEU A 77 2.81 -19.14 24.75
N LYS A 78 3.64 -19.10 23.70
CA LYS A 78 4.97 -18.51 23.72
C LYS A 78 5.01 -17.21 22.96
N PHE A 79 5.60 -16.18 23.57
CA PHE A 79 5.85 -14.88 22.93
C PHE A 79 7.20 -14.33 23.38
N GLY A 80 8.16 -14.31 22.45
CA GLY A 80 9.56 -14.02 22.77
C GLY A 80 10.12 -15.09 23.72
N PHE A 81 10.72 -14.65 24.83
CA PHE A 81 11.24 -15.53 25.88
C PHE A 81 10.21 -15.88 26.96
N ASN A 82 9.00 -15.33 26.87
CA ASN A 82 7.94 -15.57 27.85
C ASN A 82 7.05 -16.73 27.41
N GLU A 83 6.59 -17.50 28.39
CA GLU A 83 5.64 -18.58 28.23
C GLU A 83 4.46 -18.35 29.17
N PHE A 84 3.25 -18.48 28.62
CA PHE A 84 1.98 -18.19 29.28
C PHE A 84 1.13 -19.45 29.30
N SER A 85 0.58 -19.80 30.46
CA SER A 85 -0.22 -21.01 30.63
C SER A 85 -1.62 -20.89 30.00
N SER A 86 -2.07 -19.66 29.72
CA SER A 86 -3.38 -19.39 29.15
C SER A 86 -3.38 -18.11 28.31
N LEU A 87 -4.41 -17.98 27.45
CA LEU A 87 -4.63 -16.75 26.69
C LEU A 87 -4.82 -15.53 27.61
N LYS A 88 -5.49 -15.72 28.74
CA LYS A 88 -5.72 -14.66 29.74
C LYS A 88 -4.41 -14.06 30.26
N GLU A 89 -3.41 -14.89 30.55
CA GLU A 89 -2.09 -14.43 31.00
C GLU A 89 -1.34 -13.65 29.91
N LEU A 90 -1.40 -14.12 28.66
CA LEU A 90 -0.82 -13.39 27.52
C LEU A 90 -1.48 -12.00 27.37
N VAL A 91 -2.81 -11.93 27.48
CA VAL A 91 -3.55 -10.66 27.41
C VAL A 91 -3.19 -9.74 28.57
N MET A 92 -3.05 -10.26 29.79
CA MET A 92 -2.59 -9.48 30.95
C MET A 92 -1.17 -8.96 30.75
N HIS A 93 -0.29 -9.75 30.15
CA HIS A 93 1.04 -9.30 29.76
C HIS A 93 0.98 -8.13 28.78
N PHE A 94 0.13 -8.19 27.75
CA PHE A 94 -0.05 -7.08 26.80
C PHE A 94 -0.66 -5.82 27.45
N ALA A 95 -1.54 -5.99 28.44
CA ALA A 95 -2.12 -4.87 29.19
C ALA A 95 -1.06 -4.06 29.96
N ASN A 96 0.06 -4.69 30.32
CA ASN A 96 1.21 -4.02 30.95
C ASN A 96 2.11 -3.26 29.96
N GLN A 97 1.70 -3.12 28.69
CA GLN A 97 2.41 -2.38 27.65
C GLN A 97 3.89 -2.78 27.51
N PRO A 98 4.18 -4.05 27.20
CA PRO A 98 5.55 -4.54 27.14
C PRO A 98 6.34 -3.84 26.04
N LEU A 99 7.63 -3.63 26.32
CA LEU A 99 8.60 -3.17 25.34
C LEU A 99 9.16 -4.37 24.58
N ILE A 100 8.99 -4.38 23.27
CA ILE A 100 9.45 -5.47 22.41
C ILE A 100 10.55 -4.99 21.47
N GLY A 101 11.59 -5.81 21.34
CA GLY A 101 12.71 -5.57 20.43
C GLY A 101 12.55 -6.32 19.12
N SER A 102 12.81 -5.64 18.01
CA SER A 102 12.95 -6.28 16.69
C SER A 102 14.41 -6.66 16.42
N GLU A 103 14.63 -7.57 15.47
CA GLU A 103 15.98 -7.97 15.00
C GLU A 103 16.84 -6.78 14.54
N THR A 104 16.19 -5.68 14.12
CA THR A 104 16.87 -4.43 13.72
C THR A 104 17.22 -3.52 14.90
N GLY A 105 17.10 -4.00 16.15
CA GLY A 105 17.37 -3.23 17.37
C GLY A 105 16.32 -2.17 17.71
N THR A 106 15.25 -2.05 16.92
CA THR A 106 14.17 -1.09 17.18
C THR A 106 13.29 -1.61 18.31
N LEU A 107 13.09 -0.78 19.33
CA LEU A 107 12.20 -1.04 20.47
C LEU A 107 10.82 -0.43 20.19
N ILE A 108 9.76 -1.19 20.44
CA ILE A 108 8.37 -0.78 20.23
C ILE A 108 7.58 -1.10 21.50
N VAL A 109 6.77 -0.15 21.98
CA VAL A 109 5.86 -0.39 23.11
C VAL A 109 4.51 -0.84 22.57
N LEU A 110 3.99 -1.96 23.06
CA LEU A 110 2.62 -2.39 22.76
C LEU A 110 1.63 -1.49 23.50
N LYS A 111 0.78 -0.74 22.79
CA LYS A 111 -0.13 0.23 23.41
C LYS A 111 -1.60 -0.01 23.08
N HIS A 112 -1.91 -0.24 21.81
CA HIS A 112 -3.28 -0.10 21.31
C HIS A 112 -3.72 -1.32 20.50
N PRO A 113 -4.57 -2.21 21.05
CA PRO A 113 -5.15 -3.27 20.26
C PRO A 113 -6.00 -2.68 19.12
N TYR A 114 -5.73 -3.08 17.88
CA TYR A 114 -6.41 -2.60 16.69
C TYR A 114 -7.64 -3.49 16.41
N PRO A 115 -8.86 -2.92 16.46
CA PRO A 115 -10.09 -3.72 16.44
C PRO A 115 -10.30 -4.41 15.09
N HIS A 116 -10.85 -5.63 15.11
CA HIS A 116 -11.23 -6.38 13.90
C HIS A 116 -12.56 -5.90 13.30
N LYS A 117 -13.42 -5.29 14.11
CA LYS A 117 -14.61 -4.55 13.65
C LYS A 117 -14.27 -3.07 13.67
N VAL A 118 -14.12 -2.50 12.48
CA VAL A 118 -13.96 -1.06 12.29
C VAL A 118 -15.30 -0.54 11.79
N GLU A 119 -15.81 0.53 12.41
CA GLU A 119 -17.03 1.18 11.91
C GLU A 119 -16.79 1.68 10.50
N GLU A 120 -17.72 1.42 9.58
CA GLU A 120 -17.68 2.01 8.25
C GLU A 120 -18.14 3.47 8.35
N PRO A 121 -17.27 4.46 8.05
CA PRO A 121 -17.69 5.84 7.94
C PRO A 121 -18.98 6.01 7.12
N SER A 122 -19.93 6.80 7.59
CA SER A 122 -21.17 7.12 6.87
C SER A 122 -20.97 7.86 5.53
N ILE A 123 -19.72 8.23 5.23
CA ILE A 123 -19.31 8.88 3.98
C ILE A 123 -19.18 7.92 2.79
N TYR A 124 -19.29 6.61 2.98
CA TYR A 124 -19.32 5.67 1.87
C TYR A 124 -20.68 5.74 1.17
N GLU A 125 -20.74 6.47 0.06
CA GLU A 125 -21.92 6.56 -0.79
C GLU A 125 -22.17 5.23 -1.52
N SER A 126 -23.36 4.68 -1.37
CA SER A 126 -23.76 3.48 -2.12
C SER A 126 -24.01 3.85 -3.58
N VAL A 127 -23.14 3.37 -4.48
CA VAL A 127 -23.33 3.52 -5.92
C VAL A 127 -24.49 2.60 -6.35
N ARG A 128 -25.66 3.19 -6.61
CA ARG A 128 -26.88 2.45 -7.01
C ARG A 128 -27.07 2.32 -8.51
N VAL A 129 -26.34 3.10 -9.31
CA VAL A 129 -26.44 3.07 -10.77
C VAL A 129 -25.21 2.37 -11.33
N HIS A 130 -25.44 1.33 -12.15
CA HIS A 130 -24.41 0.69 -12.95
C HIS A 130 -24.84 0.68 -14.42
N THR A 131 -23.98 1.16 -15.32
CA THR A 131 -24.19 1.13 -16.77
C THR A 131 -23.05 0.35 -17.40
N ALA A 132 -23.37 -0.68 -18.19
CA ALA A 132 -22.36 -1.43 -18.92
C ALA A 132 -21.84 -0.59 -20.10
N MET A 133 -20.55 -0.25 -20.08
CA MET A 133 -19.88 0.46 -21.18
C MET A 133 -19.64 -0.45 -22.40
N GLN A 134 -19.62 -1.77 -22.19
CA GLN A 134 -19.37 -2.79 -23.20
C GLN A 134 -20.29 -3.99 -22.93
N THR A 135 -20.97 -4.48 -23.96
CA THR A 135 -21.84 -5.67 -23.91
C THR A 135 -21.15 -6.86 -24.59
N GLY A 136 -21.58 -8.08 -24.26
CA GLY A 136 -21.06 -9.31 -24.88
C GLY A 136 -19.72 -9.83 -24.34
N ARG A 137 -19.19 -9.24 -23.26
CA ARG A 137 -18.08 -9.83 -22.49
C ARG A 137 -18.55 -10.94 -21.57
N THR A 138 -17.65 -11.88 -21.32
CA THR A 138 -17.86 -13.07 -20.49
C THR A 138 -16.98 -13.02 -19.24
N GLU A 139 -17.20 -13.96 -18.32
CA GLU A 139 -16.34 -14.12 -17.13
C GLU A 139 -14.86 -14.35 -17.47
N ASN A 140 -14.57 -14.96 -18.62
CA ASN A 140 -13.19 -15.19 -19.09
C ASN A 140 -12.47 -13.89 -19.46
N ASP A 141 -13.21 -12.81 -19.71
CA ASP A 141 -12.65 -11.47 -19.97
C ASP A 141 -12.28 -10.74 -18.67
N LEU A 142 -12.64 -11.28 -17.50
CA LEU A 142 -12.27 -10.74 -16.20
C LEU A 142 -10.81 -11.09 -15.89
N VAL A 143 -9.92 -10.12 -16.12
CA VAL A 143 -8.50 -10.26 -15.74
C VAL A 143 -8.29 -9.62 -14.35
N PRO A 144 -7.80 -10.37 -13.35
CA PRO A 144 -7.39 -9.82 -12.06
C PRO A 144 -6.15 -8.92 -12.23
N ASN A 145 -6.38 -7.68 -12.67
CA ASN A 145 -5.31 -6.71 -12.87
C ASN A 145 -5.33 -5.70 -11.72
N ALA A 146 -4.78 -6.10 -10.58
CA ALA A 146 -4.50 -5.15 -9.53
C ALA A 146 -3.36 -4.22 -10.01
N PRO A 147 -3.55 -2.88 -10.03
CA PRO A 147 -2.49 -1.98 -10.45
C PRO A 147 -1.25 -2.20 -9.59
N SER A 148 -0.11 -2.47 -10.23
CA SER A 148 1.17 -2.58 -9.51
C SER A 148 1.45 -1.28 -8.76
N LEU A 149 2.10 -1.36 -7.60
CA LEU A 149 2.43 -0.18 -6.80
C LEU A 149 3.16 0.87 -7.67
N GLY A 150 2.68 2.11 -7.63
CA GLY A 150 3.23 3.18 -8.45
C GLY A 150 2.76 3.20 -9.90
N THR A 151 1.63 2.59 -10.23
CA THR A 151 0.94 2.77 -11.51
C THR A 151 -0.30 3.64 -11.34
N LYS A 152 -0.65 4.40 -12.39
CA LYS A 152 -1.86 5.23 -12.43
C LYS A 152 -2.30 5.41 -13.86
N GLU A 153 -3.60 5.40 -14.09
CA GLU A 153 -4.20 5.74 -15.37
C GLU A 153 -5.36 6.71 -15.17
N GLY A 154 -5.71 7.44 -16.23
CA GLY A 154 -6.74 8.46 -16.15
C GLY A 154 -6.68 9.47 -17.29
N TYR A 155 -7.79 10.18 -17.49
CA TYR A 155 -7.84 11.28 -18.45
C TYR A 155 -7.15 12.52 -17.88
N LEU A 156 -6.28 13.13 -18.69
CA LEU A 156 -5.72 14.45 -18.44
C LEU A 156 -5.90 15.33 -19.67
N ILE A 157 -6.02 16.63 -19.44
CA ILE A 157 -6.11 17.63 -20.48
C ILE A 157 -4.71 18.20 -20.71
N LYS A 158 -4.15 18.01 -21.90
CA LYS A 158 -2.74 18.37 -22.18
C LYS A 158 -2.58 19.45 -23.25
N GLN A 159 -1.64 20.36 -23.05
CA GLN A 159 -1.35 21.42 -24.01
C GLN A 159 -0.59 20.90 -25.25
N GLY A 160 -1.00 21.33 -26.44
CA GLY A 160 -0.34 20.99 -27.70
C GLY A 160 1.09 21.56 -27.80
N LYS A 161 1.95 20.94 -28.63
CA LYS A 161 3.35 21.36 -28.79
C LYS A 161 3.45 22.65 -29.60
N ILE A 162 2.87 22.59 -30.80
CA ILE A 162 2.92 23.63 -31.85
C ILE A 162 1.74 24.58 -31.63
N VAL A 163 0.52 24.10 -31.90
CA VAL A 163 -0.70 24.82 -31.55
C VAL A 163 -0.99 24.57 -30.07
N LYS A 164 -0.99 25.61 -29.24
CA LYS A 164 -1.14 25.54 -27.78
C LYS A 164 -2.56 25.20 -27.30
N ASN A 165 -3.35 24.55 -28.15
CA ASN A 165 -4.68 24.06 -27.81
C ASN A 165 -4.59 22.88 -26.83
N TRP A 166 -5.61 22.77 -25.99
CA TRP A 166 -5.70 21.73 -24.97
C TRP A 166 -6.50 20.56 -25.49
N LYS A 167 -6.01 19.33 -25.27
CA LYS A 167 -6.68 18.10 -25.71
C LYS A 167 -6.72 17.09 -24.58
N THR A 168 -7.90 16.51 -24.33
CA THR A 168 -8.07 15.37 -23.43
C THR A 168 -7.41 14.14 -24.02
N ARG A 169 -6.61 13.45 -23.21
CA ARG A 169 -5.91 12.22 -23.59
C ARG A 169 -5.95 11.24 -22.42
N TRP A 170 -5.97 9.96 -22.73
CA TRP A 170 -5.82 8.91 -21.73
C TRP A 170 -4.34 8.75 -21.40
N PHE A 171 -3.96 8.90 -20.14
CA PHE A 171 -2.58 8.72 -19.68
C PHE A 171 -2.46 7.42 -18.89
N THR A 172 -1.31 6.75 -19.05
CA THR A 172 -0.96 5.55 -18.28
C THR A 172 0.47 5.69 -17.77
N LEU A 173 0.67 5.50 -16.48
CA LEU A 173 1.96 5.42 -15.83
C LEU A 173 2.24 3.97 -15.48
N HIS A 174 3.23 3.37 -16.14
CA HIS A 174 3.71 2.02 -15.84
C HIS A 174 5.23 2.00 -15.77
N ARG A 175 5.80 1.35 -14.74
CA ARG A 175 7.25 1.33 -14.46
C ARG A 175 7.81 2.76 -14.34
N ASN A 176 8.64 3.20 -15.27
CA ASN A 176 9.19 4.56 -15.38
C ASN A 176 8.68 5.27 -16.66
N GLU A 177 7.68 4.72 -17.35
CA GLU A 177 7.13 5.32 -18.57
C GLU A 177 5.76 5.96 -18.31
N LEU A 178 5.61 7.21 -18.74
CA LEU A 178 4.33 7.89 -18.84
C LEU A 178 3.90 7.94 -20.31
N LYS A 179 2.87 7.20 -20.67
CA LYS A 179 2.32 7.14 -22.03
C LYS A 179 1.02 7.91 -22.11
N TYR A 180 0.69 8.45 -23.28
CA TYR A 180 -0.64 8.95 -23.55
C TYR A 180 -1.18 8.56 -24.91
N PHE A 181 -2.49 8.30 -24.92
CA PHE A 181 -3.26 7.75 -26.02
C PHE A 181 -4.37 8.71 -26.41
N LYS A 182 -4.96 8.50 -27.60
CA LYS A 182 -6.12 9.30 -28.04
C LYS A 182 -7.26 9.21 -27.02
N ASP A 183 -7.55 7.99 -26.57
CA ASP A 183 -8.55 7.59 -25.59
C ASP A 183 -8.15 6.21 -25.01
N GLN A 184 -8.95 5.66 -24.08
CA GLN A 184 -8.68 4.39 -23.40
C GLN A 184 -8.77 3.16 -24.32
N THR A 185 -9.34 3.29 -25.52
CA THR A 185 -9.52 2.16 -26.46
C THR A 185 -8.37 2.01 -27.46
N ALA A 186 -7.55 3.04 -27.60
CA ALA A 186 -6.42 3.02 -28.51
C ALA A 186 -5.30 2.09 -28.01
N THR A 187 -4.78 1.25 -28.88
CA THR A 187 -3.71 0.27 -28.57
C THR A 187 -2.32 0.90 -28.61
N GLU A 188 -2.11 1.88 -29.49
CA GLU A 188 -0.81 2.53 -29.69
C GLU A 188 -0.72 3.90 -29.01
N PRO A 189 0.36 4.18 -28.26
CA PRO A 189 0.53 5.47 -27.61
C PRO A 189 0.87 6.54 -28.65
N ILE A 190 0.29 7.73 -28.49
CA ILE A 190 0.72 8.91 -29.25
C ILE A 190 2.15 9.30 -28.85
N ARG A 191 2.53 9.05 -27.60
CA ARG A 191 3.89 9.21 -27.09
C ARG A 191 4.12 8.40 -25.83
N ALA A 192 5.33 7.88 -25.69
CA ALA A 192 5.90 7.40 -24.45
C ALA A 192 6.94 8.41 -23.95
N LEU A 193 6.91 8.73 -22.65
CA LEU A 193 7.84 9.63 -21.98
C LEU A 193 8.60 8.82 -20.93
N ASP A 194 9.93 8.77 -21.04
CA ASP A 194 10.76 8.14 -20.02
C ASP A 194 10.99 9.11 -18.86
N LEU A 195 10.44 8.77 -17.69
CA LEU A 195 10.57 9.59 -16.48
C LEU A 195 12.00 9.67 -15.94
N THR A 196 12.94 8.84 -16.42
CA THR A 196 14.36 9.02 -16.08
C THR A 196 14.93 10.34 -16.59
N GLU A 197 14.36 10.90 -17.66
CA GLU A 197 14.72 12.21 -18.22
C GLU A 197 13.97 13.37 -17.57
N CYS A 198 12.93 13.09 -16.77
CA CYS A 198 12.08 14.12 -16.19
C CYS A 198 12.75 14.74 -14.95
N SER A 199 13.02 16.04 -15.00
CA SER A 199 13.74 16.75 -13.94
C SER A 199 12.81 17.21 -12.81
N ALA A 200 11.55 17.52 -13.12
CA ALA A 200 10.60 18.05 -12.14
C ALA A 200 9.14 17.82 -12.50
N VAL A 201 8.32 17.69 -11.44
CA VAL A 201 6.85 17.78 -11.49
C VAL A 201 6.39 18.91 -10.57
N GLN A 202 5.77 19.94 -11.13
CA GLN A 202 5.42 21.18 -10.42
C GLN A 202 3.96 21.53 -10.65
N PHE A 203 3.30 22.07 -9.61
CA PHE A 203 2.01 22.73 -9.80
C PHE A 203 2.19 23.92 -10.73
N ASP A 204 1.22 24.13 -11.61
CA ASP A 204 1.19 25.27 -12.51
C ASP A 204 -0.06 26.11 -12.24
N TYR A 205 0.15 27.26 -11.62
CA TYR A 205 -0.90 28.26 -11.35
C TYR A 205 -0.93 29.37 -12.42
N SER A 206 -0.06 29.31 -13.43
CA SER A 206 0.11 30.35 -14.45
C SER A 206 -0.80 30.17 -15.66
N GLN A 207 -1.32 28.96 -15.88
CA GLN A 207 -2.39 28.75 -16.84
C GLN A 207 -3.68 29.27 -16.19
N GLU A 208 -4.55 29.97 -16.91
CA GLU A 208 -5.89 30.42 -16.44
C GLU A 208 -6.86 29.23 -16.20
N ARG A 209 -6.35 28.11 -15.72
CA ARG A 209 -6.98 26.83 -15.51
C ARG A 209 -6.54 26.28 -14.17
N VAL A 210 -7.50 25.76 -13.41
CA VAL A 210 -7.25 25.09 -12.14
C VAL A 210 -6.78 23.65 -12.36
N ASN A 211 -6.21 23.04 -11.33
CA ASN A 211 -5.79 21.63 -11.32
C ASN A 211 -4.69 21.31 -12.34
N CYS A 212 -3.85 22.30 -12.67
CA CYS A 212 -2.78 22.17 -13.65
C CYS A 212 -1.40 21.92 -13.01
N PHE A 213 -0.58 21.18 -13.72
CA PHE A 213 0.80 20.87 -13.35
C PHE A 213 1.64 20.67 -14.61
N CYS A 214 2.95 20.76 -14.45
CA CYS A 214 3.89 20.57 -15.55
C CYS A 214 4.94 19.49 -15.25
N LEU A 215 5.38 18.83 -16.32
CA LEU A 215 6.49 17.88 -16.32
C LEU A 215 7.62 18.47 -17.16
N VAL A 216 8.79 18.63 -16.55
CA VAL A 216 9.94 19.27 -17.20
C VAL A 216 10.85 18.18 -17.77
N PHE A 217 10.90 18.09 -19.10
CA PHE A 217 11.85 17.24 -19.84
C PHE A 217 12.86 18.11 -20.60
N PRO A 218 14.05 17.59 -20.95
CA PRO A 218 15.13 18.37 -21.55
C PRO A 218 14.72 19.15 -22.81
N LEU A 219 13.88 18.54 -23.64
CA LEU A 219 13.46 19.12 -24.92
C LEU A 219 12.05 19.72 -24.89
N ARG A 220 11.31 19.60 -23.78
CA ARG A 220 9.92 20.05 -23.69
C ARG A 220 9.36 20.02 -22.27
N THR A 221 8.72 21.10 -21.86
CA THR A 221 7.76 21.08 -20.74
C THR A 221 6.38 20.63 -21.20
N TYR A 222 5.80 19.65 -20.50
CA TYR A 222 4.44 19.18 -20.73
C TYR A 222 3.50 19.77 -19.70
N TYR A 223 2.56 20.59 -20.13
CA TYR A 223 1.51 21.16 -19.29
C TYR A 223 0.25 20.29 -19.35
N LEU A 224 -0.24 19.90 -18.18
CA LEU A 224 -1.33 18.96 -17.96
C LEU A 224 -2.31 19.54 -16.94
N CYS A 225 -3.59 19.27 -17.08
CA CYS A 225 -4.59 19.60 -16.08
C CYS A 225 -5.52 18.40 -15.86
N ALA A 226 -5.90 18.14 -14.62
CA ALA A 226 -6.88 17.12 -14.26
C ALA A 226 -8.29 17.72 -14.18
N LYS A 227 -9.33 16.86 -14.12
CA LYS A 227 -10.71 17.33 -14.01
C LYS A 227 -10.97 17.88 -12.60
N THR A 228 -10.39 17.26 -11.59
CA THR A 228 -10.54 17.66 -10.18
C THR A 228 -9.19 17.93 -9.52
N GLY A 229 -9.20 18.70 -8.42
CA GLY A 229 -7.99 18.95 -7.62
C GLY A 229 -7.44 17.67 -6.98
N ILE A 230 -8.32 16.72 -6.64
CA ILE A 230 -7.95 15.41 -6.10
C ILE A 230 -7.16 14.62 -7.15
N GLU A 231 -7.68 14.52 -8.37
CA GLU A 231 -6.98 13.81 -9.46
C GLU A 231 -5.61 14.44 -9.76
N ALA A 232 -5.51 15.78 -9.77
CA ALA A 232 -4.24 16.48 -9.98
C ALA A 232 -3.24 16.15 -8.88
N ASP A 233 -3.65 16.22 -7.62
CA ASP A 233 -2.80 15.90 -6.47
C ASP A 233 -2.32 14.43 -6.51
N GLU A 234 -3.19 13.49 -6.83
CA GLU A 234 -2.82 12.08 -7.00
C GLU A 234 -1.77 11.87 -8.11
N TRP A 235 -1.98 12.50 -9.28
CA TRP A 235 -1.01 12.44 -10.39
C TRP A 235 0.34 13.04 -10.00
N ILE A 236 0.35 14.18 -9.31
CA ILE A 236 1.58 14.84 -8.86
C ILE A 236 2.30 13.98 -7.83
N LYS A 237 1.59 13.45 -6.83
CA LYS A 237 2.15 12.60 -5.77
C LYS A 237 2.82 11.37 -6.37
N ILE A 238 2.13 10.64 -7.24
CA ILE A 238 2.68 9.40 -7.81
C ILE A 238 3.88 9.67 -8.73
N LEU A 239 3.83 10.72 -9.54
CA LEU A 239 4.94 11.08 -10.43
C LEU A 239 6.16 11.57 -9.63
N ARG A 240 5.97 12.41 -8.61
CA ARG A 240 7.06 12.83 -7.70
C ARG A 240 7.66 11.66 -6.95
N TRP A 241 6.83 10.75 -6.45
CA TRP A 241 7.30 9.53 -5.81
C TRP A 241 8.15 8.70 -6.76
N LYS A 242 7.73 8.54 -8.03
CA LYS A 242 8.52 7.85 -9.07
C LYS A 242 9.87 8.52 -9.30
N LEU A 243 9.93 9.84 -9.46
CA LEU A 243 11.20 10.56 -9.61
C LEU A 243 12.12 10.34 -8.40
N SER A 244 11.56 10.30 -7.18
CA SER A 244 12.34 10.00 -5.97
C SER A 244 12.92 8.59 -5.99
N GLN A 245 12.15 7.57 -6.42
CA GLN A 245 12.65 6.20 -6.52
C GLN A 245 13.74 6.06 -7.59
N ILE A 246 13.58 6.72 -8.74
CA ILE A 246 14.59 6.72 -9.81
C ILE A 246 15.91 7.30 -9.30
N ARG A 247 15.88 8.43 -8.59
CA ARG A 247 17.08 9.07 -8.02
C ARG A 247 17.82 8.15 -7.04
N LYS A 248 17.08 7.51 -6.12
CA LYS A 248 17.64 6.53 -5.17
C LYS A 248 18.33 5.35 -5.88
N GLN A 249 17.74 4.86 -6.97
CA GLN A 249 18.33 3.75 -7.74
C GLN A 249 19.61 4.18 -8.48
N VAL A 250 19.67 5.43 -8.97
CA VAL A 250 20.89 5.98 -9.60
C VAL A 250 22.00 6.11 -8.56
N GLU A 251 21.72 6.71 -7.41
CA GLU A 251 22.68 6.91 -6.30
C GLU A 251 23.28 5.59 -5.80
N GLN A 252 22.48 4.52 -5.74
CA GLN A 252 22.95 3.18 -5.34
C GLN A 252 23.84 2.51 -6.40
N ARG A 253 23.69 2.87 -7.68
CA ARG A 253 24.51 2.33 -8.78
C ARG A 253 25.83 3.07 -8.97
N SER A 254 25.96 4.30 -8.48
CA SER A 254 27.16 5.14 -8.59
C SER A 254 28.06 5.15 -7.34
N GLY A 255 28.00 4.11 -6.49
CA GLY A 255 28.93 3.90 -5.36
C GLY A 255 30.41 3.76 -5.79
N PRO A 256 31.37 4.01 -4.88
CA PRO A 256 32.69 4.55 -5.23
C PRO A 256 33.58 3.54 -5.97
N THR A 257 34.11 3.96 -7.12
CA THR A 257 35.26 3.31 -7.78
C THR A 257 36.43 3.31 -6.82
N SER A 258 36.74 2.15 -6.23
CA SER A 258 37.92 1.97 -5.38
C SER A 258 39.17 2.27 -6.21
N GLN A 259 39.94 3.26 -5.76
CA GLN A 259 41.24 3.58 -6.34
C GLN A 259 42.18 2.38 -6.19
N LEU A 260 42.65 1.85 -7.32
CA LEU A 260 43.87 1.06 -7.39
C LEU A 260 45.04 2.02 -7.16
N HIS A 261 45.64 1.97 -5.97
CA HIS A 261 46.99 2.47 -5.77
C HIS A 261 47.99 1.34 -6.05
N PRO A 262 49.16 1.68 -6.62
CA PRO A 262 50.14 0.73 -7.17
C PRO A 262 50.87 -0.08 -6.11
#